data_AF-A0A836R8I2-F1
#
_entry.id   AF-A0A836R8I2-F1
#
_cell.length_a   1.000
_cell.length_b   1.000
_cell.length_c   1.000
_cell.angle_alpha   90.00
_cell.angle_beta   90.00
_cell.angle_gamma   90.00
#
_symmetry.space_group_name_H-M   'P 1'
#
loop_
_entity.id
_entity.type
_entity.pdbx_description
1 polymer ?
#
loop_
_entity_poly.entity_id
_entity_poly.type
_entity_poly.pdbx_seq_one_letter_code
_entity_poly.pdbx_strand_id
1 'polypeptide(L)'
;ENRQFNLDPGYIDLNKLVLSTTKNRGHRISIGWGLYEEITLWYRKGKFEDLMWTYPSYKSVQVKEFLLKIRTAYKKKLKKDS
;
A
#
# COMPACT_ATOMS: atom_id res chain seq x y z
N GLU A 1 -4.26 -20.72 17.73
CA GLU A 1 -4.25 -19.28 17.38
C GLU A 1 -3.02 -18.63 18.01
N ASN A 2 -2.08 -18.15 17.21
CA ASN A 2 -0.98 -17.30 17.69
C ASN A 2 -0.38 -16.54 16.50
N ARG A 3 -1.06 -15.49 16.02
CA ARG A 3 -0.41 -14.49 15.18
C ARG A 3 0.29 -13.50 16.11
N GLN A 4 1.62 -13.57 16.20
CA GLN A 4 2.40 -12.59 16.97
C GLN A 4 2.39 -11.20 16.32
N PHE A 5 2.24 -11.11 15.00
CA PHE A 5 2.14 -9.85 14.26
C PHE A 5 1.46 -10.06 12.90
N ASN A 6 0.97 -8.96 12.31
CA ASN A 6 0.39 -8.97 10.96
C ASN A 6 1.49 -8.70 9.92
N LEU A 7 1.50 -9.53 8.88
CA LEU A 7 2.24 -9.30 7.64
C LEU A 7 1.24 -9.14 6.52
N ASP A 8 1.20 -7.94 5.93
CA ASP A 8 0.38 -7.64 4.77
C ASP A 8 1.27 -7.69 3.52
N PRO A 9 1.09 -8.66 2.61
CA PRO A 9 1.80 -8.66 1.34
C PRO A 9 1.32 -7.48 0.48
N GLY A 10 2.23 -6.88 -0.29
CA GLY A 10 1.91 -5.75 -1.15
C GLY A 10 3.15 -5.06 -1.71
N TYR A 11 2.93 -3.97 -2.44
CA TYR A 11 4.00 -3.17 -3.03
C TYR A 11 3.67 -1.68 -2.99
N ILE A 12 4.72 -0.86 -3.12
CA ILE A 12 4.64 0.59 -3.21
C ILE A 12 5.26 1.06 -4.52
N ASP A 13 4.58 1.98 -5.20
CA ASP A 13 5.13 2.68 -6.36
C ASP A 13 5.09 4.21 -6.14
N LEU A 14 5.32 4.99 -7.20
CA LEU A 14 5.33 6.46 -7.12
C LEU A 14 3.94 7.08 -6.87
N ASN A 15 2.87 6.32 -7.03
CA ASN A 15 1.49 6.78 -7.03
C ASN A 15 0.63 6.10 -5.98
N LYS A 16 0.98 4.92 -5.46
CA LYS A 16 0.09 4.16 -4.58
C LYS A 16 0.82 3.13 -3.71
N LEU A 17 0.17 2.77 -2.61
CA LEU A 17 0.40 1.53 -1.88
C LEU A 17 -0.70 0.55 -2.27
N VAL A 18 -0.32 -0.66 -2.68
CA VAL A 18 -1.22 -1.76 -2.99
C VAL A 18 -0.97 -2.90 -2.02
N LEU A 19 -2.03 -3.46 -1.45
CA LEU A 19 -1.96 -4.65 -0.59
C LEU A 19 -2.72 -5.81 -1.23
N SER A 20 -2.17 -7.01 -1.06
CA SER A 20 -2.76 -8.26 -1.51
C SER A 20 -3.46 -8.97 -0.36
N THR A 21 -4.54 -9.69 -0.66
CA THR A 21 -5.39 -10.34 0.34
C THR A 21 -6.14 -11.51 -0.27
N THR A 22 -6.50 -12.49 0.56
CA THR A 22 -7.40 -13.60 0.16
C THR A 22 -8.88 -13.26 0.34
N LYS A 23 -9.19 -12.10 0.92
CA LYS A 23 -10.56 -11.68 1.21
C LYS A 23 -11.13 -10.89 0.03
N ASN A 24 -12.16 -11.40 -0.63
CA ASN A 24 -12.82 -10.68 -1.72
C ASN A 24 -13.72 -9.53 -1.20
N ARG A 25 -13.72 -8.37 -1.87
CA ARG A 25 -14.61 -7.22 -1.65
C ARG A 25 -14.80 -6.43 -2.95
N GLY A 26 -15.87 -5.65 -3.06
CA GLY A 26 -16.27 -4.99 -4.31
C GLY A 26 -15.27 -3.99 -4.93
N HIS A 27 -14.30 -3.46 -4.16
CA HIS A 27 -13.23 -2.58 -4.68
C HIS A 27 -11.93 -3.33 -4.98
N ARG A 28 -11.88 -4.65 -4.76
CA ARG A 28 -10.67 -5.47 -4.92
C ARG A 28 -10.68 -6.13 -6.28
N ILE A 29 -9.52 -6.15 -6.92
CA ILE A 29 -9.34 -6.74 -8.24
C ILE A 29 -8.77 -8.14 -8.03
N SER A 30 -9.40 -9.15 -8.61
CA SER A 30 -8.84 -10.51 -8.57
C SER A 30 -7.60 -10.58 -9.45
N ILE A 31 -6.53 -11.16 -8.92
CA ILE A 31 -5.27 -11.41 -9.64
C ILE A 31 -5.04 -12.91 -9.88
N GLY A 32 -6.07 -13.74 -9.71
CA GLY A 32 -5.98 -15.19 -9.77
C GLY A 32 -5.65 -15.85 -8.44
N TRP A 33 -5.71 -17.19 -8.40
CA TRP A 33 -5.35 -18.02 -7.22
C TRP A 33 -6.06 -17.68 -5.90
N GLY A 34 -7.27 -17.13 -5.98
CA GLY A 34 -8.00 -16.67 -4.78
C GLY A 34 -7.37 -15.45 -4.10
N LEU A 35 -6.46 -14.75 -4.80
CA LEU A 35 -5.86 -13.50 -4.36
C LEU A 35 -6.52 -12.31 -5.03
N TYR A 36 -6.52 -11.23 -4.27
CA TYR A 36 -7.09 -9.96 -4.66
C TYR A 36 -6.14 -8.84 -4.25
N GLU A 37 -6.12 -7.77 -5.03
CA GLU A 37 -5.37 -6.56 -4.74
C GLU A 37 -6.27 -5.34 -4.61
N GLU A 38 -5.84 -4.40 -3.79
CA GLU A 38 -6.50 -3.11 -3.65
C GLU A 38 -5.48 -2.00 -3.48
N ILE A 39 -5.83 -0.82 -4.00
CA ILE A 39 -5.14 0.40 -3.59
C ILE A 39 -5.53 0.66 -2.13
N THR A 40 -4.56 0.64 -1.23
CA THR A 40 -4.77 0.92 0.20
C THR A 40 -4.53 2.40 0.51
N LEU A 41 -3.57 3.04 -0.15
CA LEU A 41 -3.30 4.48 -0.06
C LEU A 41 -2.98 5.04 -1.43
N TRP A 42 -3.47 6.24 -1.71
CA TRP A 42 -3.21 6.94 -2.98
C TRP A 42 -2.26 8.13 -2.75
N TYR A 43 -1.13 8.19 -3.45
CA TYR A 43 -0.20 9.31 -3.38
C TYR A 43 -0.61 10.42 -4.35
N ARG A 44 -1.02 11.56 -3.82
CA ARG A 44 -1.42 12.73 -4.60
C ARG A 44 -1.11 14.01 -3.83
N LYS A 45 -0.81 15.10 -4.54
CA LYS A 45 -0.50 16.42 -3.94
C LYS A 45 0.55 16.34 -2.81
N GLY A 46 1.58 15.52 -3.00
CA GLY A 46 2.70 15.42 -2.07
C GLY A 46 2.52 14.46 -0.89
N LYS A 47 1.35 13.83 -0.71
CA LYS A 47 1.03 12.99 0.45
C LYS A 47 0.28 11.71 0.09
N PHE A 48 0.31 10.73 0.99
CA PHE A 48 -0.59 9.57 0.93
C PHE A 48 -1.97 9.95 1.51
N GLU A 49 -2.99 9.87 0.67
CA GLU A 49 -4.40 10.07 1.01
C GLU A 49 -5.08 8.73 1.30
N ASP A 50 -5.97 8.73 2.29
CA ASP A 50 -6.81 7.59 2.61
C ASP A 50 -7.93 7.43 1.56
N LEU A 51 -8.34 6.19 1.35
CA LEU A 51 -9.53 5.80 0.63
C LEU A 51 -10.60 5.32 1.63
N MET A 52 -11.84 5.17 1.16
CA MET A 52 -12.96 4.74 2.00
C MET A 52 -12.71 3.39 2.68
N TRP A 53 -11.89 2.53 2.07
CA TRP A 53 -11.56 1.18 2.55
C TRP A 53 -10.14 1.06 3.12
N THR A 54 -9.37 2.15 3.28
CA THR A 54 -8.04 2.08 3.91
C THR A 54 -8.14 1.49 5.31
N TYR A 55 -7.30 0.50 5.61
CA TYR A 55 -7.25 -0.11 6.92
C TYR A 55 -6.87 0.91 8.02
N PRO A 56 -7.45 0.83 9.23
CA PRO A 56 -7.17 1.80 10.30
C PRO A 56 -5.68 1.97 10.62
N SER A 57 -4.90 0.88 10.62
CA SER A 57 -3.45 0.92 10.86
C SER A 57 -2.71 1.77 9.82
N TYR A 58 -3.14 1.75 8.56
CA TYR A 58 -2.52 2.52 7.46
C TYR A 58 -2.97 3.98 7.41
N LYS A 59 -4.01 4.36 8.16
CA LYS A 59 -4.42 5.77 8.28
C LYS A 59 -3.49 6.59 9.17
N SER A 60 -2.71 5.92 10.02
CA SER A 60 -1.73 6.54 10.93
C SER A 60 -0.77 7.46 10.19
N VAL A 61 -0.52 8.64 10.78
CA VAL A 61 0.48 9.60 10.29
C VAL A 61 1.86 8.96 10.24
N GLN A 62 2.24 8.23 11.29
CA GLN A 62 3.54 7.56 11.39
C GLN A 62 3.75 6.55 10.26
N VAL A 63 2.71 5.77 9.93
CA VAL A 63 2.77 4.81 8.81
C VAL A 63 2.92 5.55 7.48
N LYS A 64 2.14 6.61 7.24
CA LYS A 64 2.24 7.39 5.99
C LYS A 64 3.59 8.08 5.83
N GLU A 65 4.17 8.60 6.91
CA GLU A 65 5.52 9.18 6.91
C GLU A 65 6.59 8.15 6.59
N PHE A 66 6.48 6.95 7.16
CA PHE A 66 7.37 5.84 6.85
C PHE A 66 7.27 5.44 5.37
N LEU A 67 6.06 5.27 4.84
CA LEU A 67 5.84 4.96 3.42
C LEU A 67 6.36 6.07 2.50
N LEU A 68 6.24 7.33 2.91
CA LEU A 68 6.78 8.47 2.15
C LEU A 68 8.31 8.42 2.04
N LYS A 69 9.01 7.98 3.09
CA LYS A 69 10.47 7.76 3.06
C LYS A 69 10.83 6.68 2.04
N ILE A 70 10.14 5.53 2.07
CA ILE A 70 10.35 4.43 1.12
C ILE A 70 10.12 4.90 -0.32
N ARG A 71 8.98 5.55 -0.58
CA ARG A 71 8.66 6.09 -1.90
C ARG A 71 9.71 7.08 -2.40
N THR A 72 10.20 7.95 -1.52
CA THR A 72 11.23 8.95 -1.87
C THR A 72 12.54 8.28 -2.24
N ALA A 73 12.96 7.26 -1.50
CA ALA A 73 14.14 6.46 -1.84
C ALA A 73 13.97 5.75 -3.19
N TYR A 74 12.80 5.14 -3.43
CA TYR A 74 12.48 4.48 -4.70
C TYR A 74 12.51 5.46 -5.88
N LYS A 75 11.92 6.66 -5.73
CA LYS A 75 11.96 7.73 -6.75
C LYS A 75 13.39 8.16 -7.08
N LYS A 76 14.27 8.27 -6.07
CA LYS A 76 15.69 8.60 -6.29
C LYS A 76 16.41 7.50 -7.07
N LYS A 77 16.12 6.23 -6.76
CA LYS A 77 16.69 5.08 -7.48
C LYS A 77 16.31 5.11 -8.97
N LEU A 78 15.03 5.28 -9.28
CA LEU A 78 14.56 5.34 -10.68
C LEU A 78 15.25 6.46 -11.49
N LYS A 79 15.50 7.62 -10.88
CA LYS A 79 16.22 8.73 -11.53
C LYS A 79 17.70 8.45 -11.80
N LYS A 80 18.33 7.57 -11.02
CA LYS A 80 19.74 7.18 -11.20
C LYS A 80 19.88 6.16 -12.34
N ASP A 81 18.85 5.33 -12.51
CA ASP A 81 18.80 4.26 -13.49
C ASP A 81 18.27 4.74 -14.87
N SER A 82 17.96 6.04 -15.03
CA SER A 82 17.52 6.69 -16.27
C SER A 82 18.64 7.55 -16.85
#